data_AF-A0A835BSK2-F1
#
_entry.id   AF-A0A835BSK2-F1
#
_cell.length_a   1.000
_cell.length_b   1.000
_cell.length_c   1.000
_cell.angle_alpha   90.00
_cell.angle_beta   90.00
_cell.angle_gamma   90.00
#
_symmetry.space_group_name_H-M   'P 1'
#
loop_
_entity.id
_entity.type
_entity.pdbx_description
1 polymer ?
#
loop_
_entity_poly.entity_id
_entity_poly.type
_entity_poly.pdbx_seq_one_letter_code
_entity_poly.pdbx_strand_id
1 'polypeptide(L)'
;MELLKRILPHCTLEQLTRVENRTRMDLSSITDPLWRRFYQREFGVDHTNQVIEKMKGIRGKTFTWRELFKAKTERQKEVEDKMLEKITKKFQAEKAEKQSKQIKMCNKVPPSSKRSFFGGGGPSSLSTCSYKSPILKKARIEANSRARLQSAIQKNTFPRSSQQIRTTSLSGQPVRTTTIHRPNSTITITKPIGSNRQSQNSRPKF
;
A
#
# COMPACT_ATOMS: atom_id res chain seq x y z
N MET A 1 4.11 -8.67 -54.39
CA MET A 1 4.12 -9.00 -52.94
C MET A 1 5.07 -10.13 -52.55
N GLU A 2 5.49 -11.01 -53.47
CA GLU A 2 6.34 -12.17 -53.14
C GLU A 2 7.75 -11.81 -52.66
N LEU A 3 8.34 -10.74 -53.21
CA LEU A 3 9.62 -10.23 -52.73
C LEU A 3 9.57 -9.83 -51.26
N LEU A 4 8.49 -9.16 -50.84
CA LEU A 4 8.26 -8.75 -49.45
C LEU A 4 8.16 -9.97 -48.52
N LYS A 5 7.52 -11.06 -48.96
CA LYS A 5 7.45 -12.32 -48.20
C LYS A 5 8.83 -12.95 -47.95
N ARG A 6 9.81 -12.69 -48.81
CA ARG A 6 11.20 -13.18 -48.65
C ARG A 6 12.05 -12.25 -47.78
N ILE A 7 11.86 -10.94 -47.88
CA ILE A 7 12.69 -9.96 -47.16
C ILE A 7 12.21 -9.74 -45.72
N LEU A 8 10.89 -9.57 -45.51
CA LEU A 8 10.33 -9.22 -44.20
C LEU A 8 10.64 -10.20 -43.05
N PRO A 9 10.77 -11.53 -43.28
CA PRO A 9 11.17 -12.46 -42.22
C PRO A 9 12.55 -12.18 -41.61
N HIS A 10 13.43 -11.49 -42.34
CA HIS A 10 14.77 -11.13 -41.87
C HIS A 10 14.81 -9.78 -41.15
N CYS A 11 13.70 -9.02 -41.16
CA CYS A 11 13.62 -7.75 -40.45
C CYS A 11 13.54 -7.97 -38.94
N THR A 12 14.09 -7.02 -38.18
CA THR A 12 13.83 -6.94 -36.73
C THR A 12 12.41 -6.44 -36.45
N LEU A 13 11.92 -6.66 -35.23
CA LEU A 13 10.61 -6.17 -34.80
C LEU A 13 10.42 -4.66 -35.06
N GLU A 14 11.45 -3.87 -34.73
CA GLU A 14 11.41 -2.42 -34.91
C GLU A 14 11.40 -2.03 -36.39
N GLN A 15 12.21 -2.72 -37.21
CA GLN A 15 12.21 -2.51 -38.66
C GLN A 15 10.85 -2.86 -39.27
N LEU A 16 10.24 -3.98 -38.87
CA LEU A 16 8.91 -4.38 -39.33
C LEU A 16 7.85 -3.33 -38.97
N THR A 17 7.90 -2.82 -37.73
CA THR A 17 7.01 -1.76 -37.25
C THR A 17 7.18 -0.47 -38.07
N ARG A 18 8.42 -0.08 -38.36
CA ARG A 18 8.74 1.12 -39.15
C ARG A 18 8.24 0.99 -40.59
N VAL A 19 8.41 -0.19 -41.20
CA VAL A 19 7.91 -0.46 -42.56
C VAL A 19 6.39 -0.36 -42.60
N GLU A 20 5.69 -1.00 -41.65
CA GLU A 20 4.22 -0.98 -41.62
C GLU A 20 3.66 0.42 -41.36
N ASN A 21 4.33 1.24 -40.55
CA ASN A 21 3.90 2.62 -40.28
C ASN A 21 4.19 3.59 -41.45
N ARG A 22 5.23 3.33 -42.26
CA ARG A 22 5.61 4.19 -43.40
C ARG A 22 4.86 3.85 -44.69
N THR A 23 4.37 2.62 -44.80
CA THR A 23 3.69 2.15 -46.01
C THR A 23 2.23 2.58 -45.97
N ARG A 24 1.69 3.13 -47.07
CA ARG A 24 0.26 3.50 -47.18
C ARG A 24 -0.65 2.29 -47.47
N MET A 25 -0.07 1.15 -47.83
CA MET A 25 -0.79 -0.08 -48.17
C MET A 25 -0.83 -1.04 -46.98
N ASP A 26 -1.94 -1.75 -46.85
CA ASP A 26 -2.11 -2.76 -45.79
C ASP A 26 -1.23 -3.99 -46.08
N LEU A 27 -0.17 -4.14 -45.29
CA LEU A 27 0.72 -5.30 -45.33
C LEU A 27 0.28 -6.42 -44.38
N SER A 28 -0.87 -6.27 -43.71
CA SER A 28 -1.38 -7.16 -42.66
C SER A 28 -1.33 -8.64 -43.07
N SER A 29 -1.73 -8.99 -44.29
CA SER A 29 -1.71 -10.38 -44.75
C SER A 29 -0.32 -11.03 -44.78
N ILE A 30 0.74 -10.22 -44.89
CA ILE A 30 2.14 -10.69 -44.90
C ILE A 30 2.78 -10.52 -43.52
N THR A 31 2.45 -9.44 -42.81
CA THR A 31 3.08 -9.10 -41.52
C THR A 31 2.45 -9.83 -40.35
N ASP A 32 1.16 -10.13 -40.36
CA ASP A 32 0.45 -10.80 -39.26
C ASP A 32 1.09 -12.13 -38.81
N PRO A 33 1.50 -13.06 -39.69
CA PRO A 33 2.23 -14.26 -39.28
C PRO A 33 3.63 -13.96 -38.72
N LEU A 34 4.26 -12.84 -39.13
CA LEU A 34 5.54 -12.39 -38.57
C LEU A 34 5.33 -11.83 -37.16
N TRP A 35 4.29 -11.03 -36.95
CA TRP A 35 3.89 -10.52 -35.64
C TRP A 35 3.61 -11.65 -34.65
N ARG A 36 2.97 -12.74 -35.09
CA ARG A 36 2.79 -13.95 -34.26
C ARG A 36 4.13 -14.55 -33.82
N ARG A 37 5.13 -14.63 -34.71
CA ARG A 37 6.46 -15.15 -34.39
C ARG A 37 7.21 -14.26 -33.40
N PHE A 38 7.12 -12.94 -33.56
CA PHE A 38 7.70 -12.00 -32.59
C PHE A 38 7.01 -12.09 -31.23
N TYR A 39 5.67 -12.18 -31.22
CA TYR A 39 4.91 -12.37 -30.00
C TYR A 39 5.33 -13.63 -29.24
N GLN A 40 5.51 -14.74 -29.96
CA GLN A 40 6.01 -15.99 -29.39
C GLN A 40 7.43 -15.88 -28.85
N ARG A 41 8.30 -15.12 -29.53
CA ARG A 41 9.69 -14.89 -29.11
C ARG A 41 9.76 -14.05 -27.82
N GLU A 42 8.98 -12.98 -27.72
CA GLU A 42 9.00 -12.05 -26.59
C GLU A 42 8.25 -12.59 -25.36
N PHE A 43 7.11 -13.26 -25.58
CA PHE A 43 6.20 -13.65 -24.51
C PHE A 43 6.09 -15.15 -24.25
N GLY A 44 6.75 -15.95 -25.07
CA GLY A 44 6.74 -17.40 -24.99
C GLY A 44 5.57 -18.08 -25.69
N VAL A 45 5.72 -19.39 -25.87
CA VAL A 45 4.78 -20.24 -26.62
C VAL A 45 3.46 -20.41 -25.87
N ASP A 46 3.52 -20.64 -24.56
CA ASP A 46 2.34 -20.89 -23.73
C ASP A 46 1.37 -19.71 -23.76
N HIS A 47 1.90 -18.50 -23.63
CA HIS A 47 1.08 -17.30 -23.67
C HIS A 47 0.49 -17.05 -25.06
N THR A 48 1.25 -17.34 -26.11
CA THR A 48 0.76 -17.27 -27.49
C THR A 48 -0.39 -18.24 -27.72
N ASN A 49 -0.29 -19.47 -27.22
CA ASN A 49 -1.35 -20.47 -27.31
C ASN A 49 -2.60 -20.03 -26.56
N GLN A 50 -2.46 -19.48 -25.35
CA GLN A 50 -3.60 -18.92 -24.60
C GLN A 50 -4.32 -17.81 -25.37
N VAL A 51 -3.59 -16.95 -26.08
CA VAL A 51 -4.18 -15.88 -26.90
C VAL A 51 -4.89 -16.47 -28.12
N ILE A 52 -4.31 -17.48 -28.78
CA ILE A 52 -4.97 -18.20 -29.89
C ILE A 52 -6.30 -18.81 -29.44
N GLU A 53 -6.30 -19.51 -28.30
CA GLU A 53 -7.52 -20.12 -27.77
C GLU A 53 -8.58 -19.07 -27.41
N LYS A 54 -8.18 -17.94 -26.84
CA LYS A 54 -9.09 -16.80 -26.59
C LYS A 54 -9.64 -16.21 -27.89
N MET A 55 -8.82 -16.06 -28.92
CA MET A 55 -9.28 -15.55 -30.22
C MET A 55 -10.27 -16.50 -30.89
N LYS A 56 -10.01 -17.82 -30.86
CA LYS A 56 -10.93 -18.84 -31.39
C LYS A 56 -12.31 -18.79 -30.71
N GLY A 57 -12.35 -18.47 -29.42
CA GLY A 57 -13.59 -18.34 -28.65
C GLY A 57 -14.42 -17.08 -28.98
N ILE A 58 -13.82 -16.04 -29.56
CA ILE A 58 -14.51 -14.77 -29.85
C ILE A 58 -15.11 -14.83 -31.26
N ARG A 59 -16.42 -15.05 -31.36
CA ARG A 59 -17.13 -14.99 -32.64
C ARG A 59 -17.30 -13.52 -33.07
N GLY A 60 -16.86 -13.19 -34.28
CA GLY A 60 -17.17 -11.92 -34.94
C GLY A 60 -16.10 -10.81 -34.84
N LYS A 61 -14.95 -11.04 -34.22
CA LYS A 61 -13.82 -10.08 -34.22
C LYS A 61 -12.53 -10.75 -34.66
N THR A 62 -11.98 -10.28 -35.77
CA THR A 62 -10.62 -10.63 -36.20
C THR A 62 -9.66 -9.63 -35.58
N PHE A 63 -8.95 -10.03 -34.53
CA PHE A 63 -7.83 -9.23 -34.01
C PHE A 63 -6.58 -9.56 -34.82
N THR A 64 -5.73 -8.56 -35.08
CA THR A 64 -4.40 -8.81 -35.67
C THR A 64 -3.38 -9.07 -34.57
N TRP A 65 -2.36 -9.88 -34.87
CA TRP A 65 -1.25 -10.14 -33.94
C TRP A 65 -0.49 -8.85 -33.58
N ARG A 66 -0.47 -7.88 -34.51
CA ARG A 66 0.09 -6.55 -34.26
C ARG A 66 -0.65 -5.79 -33.16
N GLU A 67 -1.97 -5.77 -33.22
CA GLU A 67 -2.80 -5.11 -32.19
C GLU A 67 -2.59 -5.75 -30.81
N LEU A 68 -2.57 -7.08 -30.77
CA LEU A 68 -2.33 -7.84 -29.55
C LEU A 68 -0.94 -7.58 -28.98
N PHE A 69 0.08 -7.49 -29.85
CA PHE A 69 1.43 -7.13 -29.46
C PHE A 69 1.46 -5.71 -28.88
N LYS A 70 0.91 -4.73 -29.59
CA LYS A 70 0.86 -3.32 -29.15
C LYS A 70 0.16 -3.17 -27.81
N ALA A 71 -1.03 -3.76 -27.66
CA ALA A 71 -1.80 -3.69 -26.42
C ALA A 71 -1.07 -4.33 -25.24
N LYS A 72 -0.26 -5.37 -25.49
CA LYS A 72 0.54 -6.00 -24.45
C LYS A 72 1.76 -5.18 -24.06
N THR A 73 2.50 -4.65 -25.04
CA THR A 73 3.65 -3.77 -24.78
C THR A 73 3.22 -2.51 -24.01
N GLU A 74 2.08 -1.93 -24.37
CA GLU A 74 1.52 -0.77 -23.65
C GLU A 74 1.21 -1.10 -22.19
N ARG A 75 0.57 -2.26 -21.92
CA ARG A 75 0.33 -2.71 -20.54
C ARG A 75 1.62 -2.93 -19.75
N GLN A 76 2.66 -3.47 -20.36
CA GLN A 76 3.96 -3.62 -19.70
C GLN A 76 4.55 -2.25 -19.35
N LYS A 77 4.53 -1.33 -20.30
CA LYS A 77 5.03 0.03 -20.12
C LYS A 77 4.29 0.79 -19.00
N GLU A 78 2.96 0.66 -18.94
CA GLU A 78 2.18 1.22 -17.83
C GLU A 78 2.56 0.65 -16.46
N VAL A 79 2.86 -0.65 -16.40
CA VAL A 79 3.27 -1.30 -15.14
C VAL A 79 4.65 -0.80 -14.72
N GLU A 80 5.58 -0.68 -15.67
CA GLU A 80 6.90 -0.10 -15.46
C GLU A 80 6.80 1.35 -14.98
N ASP A 81 6.02 2.18 -15.66
CA ASP A 81 5.82 3.59 -15.30
C ASP A 81 5.21 3.73 -13.89
N LYS A 82 4.20 2.91 -13.56
CA LYS A 82 3.61 2.86 -12.21
C LYS A 82 4.61 2.42 -11.16
N MET A 83 5.53 1.51 -11.49
CA MET A 83 6.58 1.07 -10.58
C MET A 83 7.63 2.18 -10.37
N LEU A 84 8.06 2.83 -11.44
CA LEU A 84 8.98 3.96 -11.41
C LEU A 84 8.40 5.11 -10.58
N GLU A 85 7.12 5.44 -10.78
CA GLU A 85 6.43 6.47 -9.99
C GLU A 85 6.40 6.13 -8.49
N LYS A 86 6.19 4.86 -8.14
CA LYS A 86 6.24 4.42 -6.74
C LYS A 86 7.64 4.57 -6.14
N ILE A 87 8.69 4.27 -6.91
CA ILE A 87 10.08 4.40 -6.47
C ILE A 87 10.43 5.88 -6.29
N THR A 88 10.10 6.74 -7.25
CA THR A 88 10.39 8.18 -7.18
C THR A 88 9.66 8.84 -6.02
N LYS A 89 8.39 8.50 -5.77
CA LYS A 89 7.62 8.97 -4.60
C LYS A 89 8.29 8.58 -3.28
N LYS A 90 8.73 7.32 -3.14
CA LYS A 90 9.45 6.87 -1.93
C LYS A 90 10.77 7.63 -1.73
N PHE A 91 11.53 7.81 -2.80
CA PHE A 91 12.78 8.56 -2.76
C PHE A 91 12.58 10.03 -2.36
N GLN A 92 11.56 10.69 -2.91
CA GLN A 92 11.22 12.06 -2.55
C GLN A 92 10.74 12.18 -1.11
N ALA A 93 9.92 11.23 -0.62
CA ALA A 93 9.46 11.19 0.75
C ALA A 93 10.63 11.03 1.75
N GLU A 94 11.57 10.14 1.46
CA GLU A 94 12.77 9.96 2.29
C GLU A 94 13.67 11.21 2.27
N LYS A 95 13.84 11.84 1.09
CA LYS A 95 14.57 13.10 0.97
C LYS A 95 13.90 14.20 1.81
N ALA A 96 12.57 14.30 1.77
CA ALA A 96 11.81 15.27 2.56
C ALA A 96 11.94 14.99 4.07
N GLU A 97 11.90 13.72 4.49
CA GLU A 97 12.10 13.32 5.88
C GLU A 97 13.51 13.71 6.37
N LYS A 98 14.55 13.44 5.58
CA LYS A 98 15.93 13.87 5.88
C LYS A 98 16.02 15.40 5.99
N GLN A 99 15.38 16.12 5.08
CA GLN A 99 15.32 17.59 5.10
C GLN A 99 14.52 18.16 6.28
N SER A 100 13.50 17.45 6.77
CA SER A 100 12.75 17.87 7.97
C SER A 100 13.54 17.66 9.25
N LYS A 101 14.42 16.65 9.29
CA LYS A 101 15.32 16.37 10.42
C LYS A 101 16.57 17.25 10.41
N GLN A 102 16.86 17.91 9.29
CA GLN A 102 17.99 18.80 9.16
C GLN A 102 17.76 20.09 9.98
N ILE A 103 18.73 20.44 10.82
CA ILE A 103 18.73 21.68 11.59
C ILE A 103 18.75 22.85 10.60
N LYS A 104 17.69 23.66 10.60
CA LYS A 104 17.61 24.90 9.84
C LYS A 104 17.91 26.07 10.78
N MET A 105 18.80 26.96 10.35
CA MET A 105 19.04 28.22 11.06
C MET A 105 17.73 29.03 11.07
N CYS A 106 17.19 29.23 12.27
CA CYS A 106 15.97 30.01 12.44
C CYS A 106 16.33 31.49 12.35
N ASN A 107 16.14 32.09 11.18
CA ASN A 107 16.29 33.53 10.99
C ASN A 107 15.07 34.32 11.50
N LYS A 108 14.15 33.66 12.23
CA LYS A 108 13.09 34.38 12.93
C LYS A 108 13.72 35.14 14.08
N VAL A 109 14.07 36.39 13.81
CA VAL A 109 14.12 37.41 14.85
C VAL A 109 12.74 37.38 15.51
N PRO A 110 12.64 37.18 16.83
CA PRO A 110 11.35 37.27 17.51
C PRO A 110 10.70 38.59 17.09
N PRO A 111 9.36 38.63 16.85
CA PRO A 111 8.71 39.87 16.50
C PRO A 111 9.16 40.90 17.53
N SER A 112 9.83 41.95 17.06
CA SER A 112 10.30 43.09 17.85
C SER A 112 9.09 43.89 18.34
N SER A 113 8.21 43.22 19.06
CA SER A 113 7.21 43.83 19.91
C SER A 113 7.86 43.89 21.26
N LYS A 114 8.08 45.11 21.74
CA LYS A 114 8.45 45.42 23.11
C LYS A 114 7.37 44.81 24.02
N ARG A 115 7.48 43.53 24.37
CA ARG A 115 6.64 42.91 25.38
C ARG A 115 7.02 43.61 26.68
N SER A 116 6.12 44.46 27.16
CA SER A 116 6.30 45.17 28.40
C SER A 116 6.62 44.17 29.50
N PHE A 117 7.69 44.46 30.21
CA PHE A 117 8.10 43.77 31.42
C PHE A 117 7.11 44.15 32.54
N PHE A 118 5.85 43.71 32.43
CA PHE A 118 4.88 43.74 33.52
C PHE A 118 4.76 42.32 34.08
N GLY A 119 5.67 42.01 34.99
CA GLY A 119 5.66 40.83 35.85
C GLY A 119 6.24 41.23 37.20
N GLY A 120 5.62 42.25 37.81
CA GLY A 120 5.92 42.69 39.16
C GLY A 120 5.70 41.56 40.16
N GLY A 121 6.51 41.56 41.22
CA GLY A 121 6.37 40.65 42.34
C GLY A 121 5.03 40.81 43.05
N GLY A 122 4.51 39.68 43.56
CA GLY A 122 3.36 39.62 44.46
C GLY A 122 3.14 38.20 45.00
N PRO A 123 2.89 37.99 46.32
CA PRO A 123 3.08 36.71 47.01
C PRO A 123 1.79 35.91 47.27
N SER A 124 1.97 34.65 47.73
CA SER A 124 0.99 33.75 48.39
C SER A 124 -0.11 33.17 47.49
N SER A 125 -0.58 31.93 47.61
CA SER A 125 -0.51 30.91 48.65
C SER A 125 -0.82 29.54 48.01
N LEU A 126 -0.08 28.51 48.40
CA LEU A 126 -0.54 27.16 48.73
C LEU A 126 0.68 26.24 48.83
N SER A 127 1.16 26.19 50.06
CA SER A 127 2.19 25.32 50.58
C SER A 127 1.90 23.85 50.30
N THR A 128 2.86 23.16 49.68
CA THR A 128 3.26 21.84 50.17
C THR A 128 4.77 21.69 50.01
N CYS A 129 5.43 21.73 51.17
CA CYS A 129 6.80 21.42 51.51
C CYS A 129 7.97 21.88 50.61
N SER A 130 8.70 22.82 51.20
CA SER A 130 10.16 22.92 51.24
C SER A 130 10.91 21.58 51.11
N TYR A 131 12.15 21.70 50.64
CA TYR A 131 13.13 20.65 50.30
C TYR A 131 12.83 19.96 48.98
N LYS A 132 13.38 20.50 47.89
CA LYS A 132 14.21 19.80 46.87
C LYS A 132 14.59 20.85 45.81
N SER A 133 15.89 21.12 45.66
CA SER A 133 16.46 22.00 44.62
C SER A 133 15.96 21.58 43.22
N PRO A 134 16.04 22.44 42.18
CA PRO A 134 15.63 22.09 40.82
C PRO A 134 16.24 20.77 40.32
N ILE A 135 17.47 20.48 40.75
CA ILE A 135 18.19 19.22 40.49
C ILE A 135 17.42 18.02 41.06
N LEU A 136 17.00 18.11 42.30
CA LEU A 136 16.27 17.04 42.98
C LEU A 136 14.83 16.88 42.42
N LYS A 137 14.21 17.96 41.94
CA LYS A 137 12.95 17.88 41.17
C LYS A 137 13.15 17.12 39.86
N LYS A 138 14.21 17.45 39.11
CA LYS A 138 14.57 16.77 37.85
C LYS A 138 14.86 15.28 38.09
N ALA A 139 15.65 14.96 39.12
CA ALA A 139 15.98 13.59 39.49
C ALA A 139 14.74 12.77 39.84
N ARG A 140 13.77 13.35 40.57
CA ARG A 140 12.51 12.66 40.89
C ARG A 140 11.64 12.40 39.67
N ILE A 141 11.57 13.37 38.74
CA ILE A 141 10.83 13.20 37.48
C ILE A 141 11.48 12.12 36.61
N GLU A 142 12.82 12.09 36.54
CA GLU A 142 13.57 11.09 35.80
C GLU A 142 13.44 9.69 36.40
N ALA A 143 13.47 9.56 37.73
CA ALA A 143 13.23 8.29 38.40
C ALA A 143 11.81 7.76 38.12
N ASN A 144 10.81 8.64 38.14
CA ASN A 144 9.42 8.28 37.82
C ASN A 144 9.27 7.87 36.35
N SER A 145 9.90 8.61 35.41
CA SER A 145 9.83 8.28 33.99
C SER A 145 10.52 6.94 33.68
N ARG A 146 11.68 6.66 34.28
CA ARG A 146 12.37 5.37 34.17
C ARG A 146 11.53 4.22 34.73
N ALA A 147 10.90 4.40 35.89
CA ALA A 147 10.00 3.41 36.47
C ALA A 147 8.79 3.12 35.57
N ARG A 148 8.17 4.16 34.99
CA ARG A 148 7.07 4.01 34.03
C ARG A 148 7.51 3.25 32.77
N LEU A 149 8.68 3.59 32.21
CA LEU A 149 9.23 2.91 31.03
C LEU A 149 9.51 1.43 31.32
N GLN A 150 10.15 1.12 32.45
CA GLN A 150 10.42 -0.27 32.85
C GLN A 150 9.12 -1.05 33.07
N SER A 151 8.09 -0.45 33.67
CA SER A 151 6.78 -1.09 33.84
C SER A 151 6.09 -1.38 32.50
N ALA A 152 6.24 -0.49 31.50
CA ALA A 152 5.68 -0.68 30.17
C ALA A 152 6.41 -1.79 29.41
N ILE A 153 7.74 -1.85 29.55
CA ILE A 153 8.56 -2.93 28.97
C ILE A 153 8.15 -4.26 29.60
N GLN A 154 8.09 -4.38 30.93
CA GLN A 154 7.69 -5.63 31.60
C GLN A 154 6.27 -6.10 31.22
N LYS A 155 5.33 -5.17 31.03
CA LYS A 155 3.97 -5.49 30.53
C LYS A 155 3.98 -6.06 29.11
N ASN A 156 5.01 -5.76 28.31
CA ASN A 156 5.18 -6.22 26.94
C ASN A 156 6.16 -7.40 26.81
N THR A 157 6.97 -7.69 27.84
CA THR A 157 8.01 -8.75 27.83
C THR A 157 7.44 -10.15 28.06
N PHE A 158 6.26 -10.29 28.64
CA PHE A 158 5.53 -11.55 28.59
C PHE A 158 4.84 -11.65 27.21
N PRO A 159 5.09 -12.69 26.38
CA PRO A 159 4.16 -12.97 25.30
C PRO A 159 2.79 -13.10 25.97
N ARG A 160 1.79 -12.44 25.40
CA ARG A 160 0.40 -12.46 25.86
C ARG A 160 -0.07 -13.91 25.95
N SER A 161 0.25 -14.58 27.06
CA SER A 161 -0.32 -15.84 27.48
C SER A 161 -1.79 -15.54 27.64
N SER A 162 -2.58 -16.27 26.88
CA SER A 162 -4.02 -16.19 26.81
C SER A 162 -4.63 -16.33 28.22
N GLN A 163 -4.78 -15.22 28.95
CA GLN A 163 -5.59 -15.23 30.16
C GLN A 163 -7.01 -14.81 29.84
N GLN A 164 -7.83 -15.86 29.81
CA GLN A 164 -9.17 -16.01 30.38
C GLN A 164 -10.00 -14.72 30.54
N ILE A 165 -11.00 -14.65 29.68
CA ILE A 165 -12.35 -14.10 29.87
C ILE A 165 -12.57 -13.51 31.26
N ARG A 166 -12.45 -12.19 31.37
CA ARG A 166 -12.95 -11.46 32.54
C ARG A 166 -14.47 -11.36 32.39
N THR A 167 -15.21 -12.23 33.07
CA THR A 167 -16.66 -12.11 33.24
C THR A 167 -16.95 -11.03 34.26
N THR A 168 -17.47 -9.89 33.83
CA THR A 168 -18.16 -8.95 34.73
C THR A 168 -19.55 -8.74 34.16
N SER A 169 -20.52 -9.51 34.65
CA SER A 169 -21.94 -9.29 34.40
C SER A 169 -22.57 -8.67 35.65
N LEU A 170 -22.97 -7.40 35.55
CA LEU A 170 -24.24 -6.97 36.14
C LEU A 170 -25.25 -7.12 35.00
N SER A 171 -26.25 -7.98 35.19
CA SER A 171 -27.25 -8.38 34.18
C SER A 171 -26.83 -9.50 33.19
N GLY A 172 -26.73 -10.73 33.71
CA GLY A 172 -27.54 -11.87 33.23
C GLY A 172 -27.51 -12.38 31.78
N GLN A 173 -26.65 -11.95 30.87
CA GLN A 173 -26.53 -12.57 29.53
C GLN A 173 -25.06 -12.72 29.07
N PRO A 174 -24.62 -13.91 28.62
CA PRO A 174 -23.28 -14.10 28.07
C PRO A 174 -23.19 -13.47 26.67
N VAL A 175 -22.36 -12.44 26.55
CA VAL A 175 -22.10 -11.75 25.27
C VAL A 175 -20.62 -11.93 24.91
N ARG A 176 -20.33 -12.30 23.67
CA ARG A 176 -18.94 -12.40 23.20
C ARG A 176 -18.56 -11.10 22.49
N THR A 177 -17.62 -10.37 23.07
CA THR A 177 -17.04 -9.16 22.48
C THR A 177 -15.68 -9.49 21.90
N THR A 178 -15.50 -9.27 20.60
CA THR A 178 -14.21 -9.39 19.91
C THR A 178 -13.74 -8.01 19.47
N THR A 179 -12.58 -7.59 19.96
CA THR A 179 -11.95 -6.32 19.58
C THR A 179 -10.71 -6.62 18.74
N ILE A 180 -10.69 -6.09 17.52
CA ILE A 180 -9.57 -6.24 16.58
C ILE A 180 -8.88 -4.89 16.46
N HIS A 181 -7.60 -4.85 16.84
CA HIS A 181 -6.76 -3.67 16.67
C HIS A 181 -5.99 -3.76 15.34
N ARG A 182 -6.09 -2.71 14.53
CA ARG A 182 -5.31 -2.47 13.32
C ARG A 182 -4.59 -1.12 13.44
N PRO A 183 -3.52 -0.86 12.66
CA PRO A 183 -2.64 0.30 12.86
C PRO A 183 -3.35 1.67 12.90
N ASN A 184 -4.47 1.82 12.19
CA ASN A 184 -5.22 3.08 12.11
C ASN A 184 -6.72 2.93 12.43
N SER A 185 -7.17 1.78 12.96
CA SER A 185 -8.56 1.60 13.38
C SER A 185 -8.73 0.47 14.39
N THR A 186 -9.72 0.62 15.27
CA THR A 186 -10.14 -0.42 16.20
C THR A 186 -11.60 -0.76 15.90
N ILE A 187 -11.88 -2.04 15.64
CA ILE A 187 -13.24 -2.52 15.41
C ILE A 187 -13.64 -3.37 16.60
N THR A 188 -14.73 -2.98 17.28
CA THR A 188 -15.34 -3.73 18.37
C THR A 188 -16.65 -4.35 17.88
N ILE A 189 -16.73 -5.67 17.92
CA ILE A 189 -17.94 -6.41 17.54
C ILE A 189 -18.46 -7.12 18.79
N THR A 190 -19.68 -6.78 19.19
CA THR A 190 -20.38 -7.37 20.33
C THR A 190 -21.54 -8.19 19.79
N LYS A 191 -21.54 -9.52 20.02
CA LYS A 191 -22.62 -10.41 19.56
C LYS A 191 -23.20 -11.21 20.74
N PRO A 192 -24.53 -11.27 20.90
CA PRO A 192 -25.16 -12.15 21.88
C PRO A 192 -24.92 -13.61 21.48
N ILE A 193 -24.60 -14.48 22.44
CA ILE A 193 -24.39 -15.90 22.15
C ILE A 193 -25.76 -16.60 22.13
N GLY A 194 -26.40 -16.57 20.97
CA GLY A 194 -27.70 -17.21 20.72
C GLY A 194 -27.55 -18.65 20.24
N SER A 195 -28.42 -19.51 20.75
CA SER A 195 -28.48 -20.96 20.63
C SER A 195 -28.74 -21.50 19.21
N ASN A 196 -28.23 -22.72 19.03
CA ASN A 196 -28.41 -23.66 17.93
C ASN A 196 -29.84 -23.69 17.35
N ARG A 197 -30.00 -23.48 16.04
CA ARG A 197 -31.20 -23.88 15.30
C ARG A 197 -30.79 -24.68 14.06
N GLN A 198 -31.16 -25.95 14.10
CA GLN A 198 -31.14 -26.94 13.02
C GLN A 198 -31.83 -26.37 11.76
N SER A 199 -31.16 -26.39 10.62
CA SER A 199 -31.82 -26.27 9.32
C SER A 199 -32.06 -27.68 8.78
N GLN A 200 -33.32 -28.12 8.82
CA GLN A 200 -33.75 -29.38 8.24
C GLN A 200 -33.66 -29.33 6.71
N ASN A 201 -33.19 -30.44 6.14
CA ASN A 201 -33.25 -30.75 4.72
C ASN A 201 -34.71 -31.04 4.32
N SER A 202 -35.24 -30.33 3.33
CA SER A 202 -36.42 -30.78 2.59
C SER A 202 -36.24 -30.53 1.08
N ARG A 203 -36.15 -31.64 0.35
CA ARG A 203 -36.10 -31.78 -1.11
C ARG A 203 -37.49 -31.53 -1.71
N PRO A 204 -37.66 -30.81 -2.83
CA PRO A 204 -38.95 -30.78 -3.52
C PRO A 204 -39.14 -32.05 -4.37
N LYS A 205 -40.32 -32.66 -4.28
CA LYS A 205 -40.87 -33.61 -5.25
C LYS A 205 -42.00 -32.89 -6.00
N PHE A 206 -42.01 -33.15 -7.31
CA PHE A 206 -42.94 -32.73 -8.36
C PHE A 206 -42.82 -31.28 -8.82
#